data_AF-A0A8C9U6G3-F1
#
_entry.id   AF-A0A8C9U6G3-F1
#
_cell.length_a   1.000
_cell.length_b   1.000
_cell.length_c   1.000
_cell.angle_alpha   90.00
_cell.angle_beta   90.00
_cell.angle_gamma   90.00
#
_symmetry.space_group_name_H-M   'P 1'
#
loop_
_entity.id
_entity.type
_entity.pdbx_description
1 polymer ?
#
loop_
_entity_poly.entity_id
_entity_poly.type
_entity_poly.pdbx_seq_one_letter_code
_entity_poly.pdbx_strand_id
1 'polypeptide(L)'
;MRKSAVFHFPSSFREYVRVSKSLNRKEEQYVKERQAVVEKCLKDNGIKYKQEHVPVIAVLGSGGGERAMVGLLGSLAQMAEEKLLDSITYLCGVSGSTWCMASLYEDPKWSVNVAADKKKIVDRLSNGSFSKSDMLKWLSVAVEDENYSLTDFWAATVVYNIIKEIDRHHLSEQEARDSTNPYPIYTAIDKGLKQDNQTAPCWFEISPHEAGYSHVGAYVDTSLFGSQFENGKPKTPPKEEDMLYLQGALCASFLEIVRKTIIALYNWTWGTKFNFLYKYPVEHIPAALLSDEKRDLIDAGILLNSPYVAALRSERKVDLILSFDFSSDDPFLTVKKAADYCKEAGRPFPSLVIEPGEEKNPKDFYVFKDNTKAPIVVHFPLFNTVNCGEKIEEWRKRYKTFQGPYSKEMIEDLLLVSSRNVKNNKQKILNEIQAACAR
;
A
#
# COMPACT_ATOMS: atom_id res chain seq x y z
N MET A 1 42.94 37.29 27.37
CA MET A 1 42.64 35.99 26.72
C MET A 1 41.67 35.22 27.60
N ARG A 2 40.36 35.37 27.36
CA ARG A 2 39.32 34.56 28.02
C ARG A 2 38.99 33.41 27.09
N LYS A 3 39.31 32.17 27.51
CA LYS A 3 38.91 30.96 26.80
C LYS A 3 37.38 30.88 26.86
N SER A 4 36.75 30.95 25.69
CA SER A 4 35.33 30.71 25.48
C SER A 4 35.03 29.26 25.90
N ALA A 5 34.20 29.09 26.94
CA ALA A 5 33.63 27.80 27.25
C ALA A 5 32.66 27.44 26.12
N VAL A 6 33.04 26.47 25.29
CA VAL A 6 32.13 25.80 24.37
C VAL A 6 31.18 24.99 25.23
N PHE A 7 29.92 25.44 25.33
CA PHE A 7 28.86 24.61 25.88
C PHE A 7 28.68 23.40 24.96
N HIS A 8 29.18 22.25 25.38
CA HIS A 8 28.74 20.96 24.87
C HIS A 8 27.30 20.74 25.38
N PHE A 9 26.32 20.83 24.48
CA PHE A 9 25.00 20.27 24.73
C PHE A 9 25.14 18.74 24.77
N PRO A 10 24.69 18.05 25.84
CA PRO A 10 24.62 16.60 25.82
C PRO A 10 23.56 16.14 24.80
N SER A 11 23.86 15.04 24.14
CA SER A 11 23.04 14.35 23.14
C SER A 11 21.70 13.83 23.66
N SER A 12 20.74 13.78 22.71
CA SER A 12 19.63 12.82 22.56
C SER A 12 18.42 12.91 23.49
N PHE A 13 17.50 13.84 23.21
CA PHE A 13 16.09 13.46 23.20
C PHE A 13 15.82 12.77 21.86
N ARG A 14 15.52 11.47 21.88
CA ARG A 14 14.98 10.80 20.68
C ARG A 14 13.56 11.33 20.52
N GLU A 15 13.33 12.20 19.53
CA GLU A 15 11.97 12.56 19.13
C GLU A 15 11.31 11.30 18.56
N TYR A 16 10.26 10.81 19.22
CA TYR A 16 9.50 9.62 18.77
C TYR A 16 8.61 9.92 17.57
N VAL A 17 8.23 11.19 17.42
CA VAL A 17 7.45 11.72 16.30
C VAL A 17 8.37 12.55 15.43
N ARG A 18 8.47 12.19 14.15
CA ARG A 18 9.21 12.92 13.13
C ARG A 18 8.27 13.88 12.43
N VAL A 19 8.55 15.19 12.51
CA VAL A 19 7.81 16.22 11.75
C VAL A 19 8.73 16.82 10.70
N SER A 20 8.70 16.25 9.50
CA SER A 20 9.42 16.74 8.32
C SER A 20 8.78 16.21 7.03
N LYS A 21 8.81 17.02 5.97
CA LYS A 21 8.43 16.57 4.63
C LYS A 21 9.48 15.67 3.96
N SER A 22 10.73 15.70 4.42
CA SER A 22 11.81 14.82 3.91
C SER A 22 11.46 13.33 4.10
N LEU A 23 12.06 12.46 3.28
CA LEU A 23 11.98 11.03 3.48
C LEU A 23 12.66 10.62 4.80
N ASN A 24 12.27 9.46 5.32
CA ASN A 24 12.99 8.80 6.39
C ASN A 24 14.39 8.41 5.91
N ARG A 25 15.42 8.56 6.75
CA ARG A 25 16.79 8.16 6.38
C ARG A 25 16.91 6.68 6.01
N LYS A 26 16.13 5.80 6.66
CA LYS A 26 16.09 4.37 6.33
C LYS A 26 15.44 4.12 4.96
N GLU A 27 14.39 4.87 4.60
CA GLU A 27 13.82 4.84 3.24
C GLU A 27 14.85 5.33 2.21
N GLU A 28 15.52 6.46 2.47
CA GLU A 28 16.57 7.00 1.59
C GLU A 28 17.69 6.00 1.35
N GLN A 29 18.16 5.34 2.42
CA GLN A 29 19.19 4.31 2.32
C GLN A 29 18.71 3.10 1.51
N TYR A 30 17.53 2.56 1.84
CA TYR A 30 16.97 1.40 1.14
C TYR A 30 16.80 1.69 -0.35
N VAL A 31 16.26 2.85 -0.70
CA VAL A 31 16.05 3.27 -2.09
C VAL A 31 17.39 3.43 -2.80
N LYS A 32 18.41 3.99 -2.14
CA LYS A 32 19.75 4.11 -2.72
C LYS A 32 20.37 2.75 -3.06
N GLU A 33 20.21 1.76 -2.17
CA GLU A 33 20.68 0.40 -2.42
C GLU A 33 19.88 -0.27 -3.54
N ARG A 34 18.55 -0.10 -3.53
CA ARG A 34 17.64 -0.59 -4.56
C ARG A 34 17.97 -0.03 -5.94
N GLN A 35 18.39 1.23 -6.03
CA GLN A 35 18.77 1.87 -7.29
C GLN A 35 19.93 1.13 -8.00
N ALA A 36 20.81 0.44 -7.28
CA ALA A 36 21.84 -0.40 -7.90
C ALA A 36 21.23 -1.62 -8.63
N VAL A 37 20.14 -2.18 -8.10
CA VAL A 37 19.39 -3.28 -8.73
C VAL A 37 18.65 -2.76 -9.97
N VAL A 38 18.02 -1.59 -9.87
CA VAL A 38 17.36 -0.92 -11.01
C VAL A 38 18.37 -0.65 -12.10
N GLU A 39 19.52 -0.05 -11.78
CA GLU A 39 20.59 0.26 -12.73
C GLU A 39 21.07 -1.00 -13.48
N LYS A 40 21.25 -2.11 -12.76
CA LYS A 40 21.60 -3.40 -13.37
C LYS A 40 20.50 -3.88 -14.33
N CYS A 41 19.23 -3.82 -13.91
CA CYS A 41 18.10 -4.18 -14.76
C CYS A 41 18.06 -3.35 -16.06
N LEU A 42 18.34 -2.05 -15.99
CA LEU A 42 18.43 -1.19 -17.17
C LEU A 42 19.55 -1.62 -18.11
N LYS A 43 20.75 -1.94 -17.59
CA LYS A 43 21.88 -2.46 -18.38
C LYS A 43 21.53 -3.78 -19.07
N ASP A 44 20.94 -4.72 -18.32
CA ASP A 44 20.56 -6.05 -18.83
C ASP A 44 19.50 -5.98 -19.94
N ASN A 45 18.66 -4.94 -19.93
CA ASN A 45 17.65 -4.68 -20.96
C ASN A 45 18.13 -3.71 -22.07
N GLY A 46 19.40 -3.28 -22.06
CA GLY A 46 19.97 -2.37 -23.06
C GLY A 46 19.37 -0.95 -23.04
N ILE A 47 18.78 -0.54 -21.91
CA ILE A 47 18.20 0.79 -21.74
C ILE A 47 19.31 1.81 -21.48
N LYS A 48 19.30 2.90 -22.24
CA LYS A 48 20.24 4.01 -22.07
C LYS A 48 19.75 4.94 -20.96
N TYR A 49 20.61 5.28 -20.03
CA TYR A 49 20.35 6.26 -18.96
C TYR A 49 21.61 7.05 -18.66
N LYS A 50 21.45 8.19 -17.98
CA LYS A 50 22.58 9.00 -17.49
C LYS A 50 22.98 8.49 -16.11
N GLN A 51 24.26 8.31 -15.84
CA GLN A 51 24.71 7.80 -14.53
C GLN A 51 24.26 8.69 -13.36
N GLU A 52 24.06 9.99 -13.60
CA GLU A 52 23.55 10.91 -12.57
C GLU A 52 22.06 10.73 -12.27
N HIS A 53 21.32 10.01 -13.12
CA HIS A 53 19.88 9.85 -13.03
C HIS A 53 19.43 8.46 -13.52
N VAL A 54 19.35 7.53 -12.56
CA VAL A 54 18.62 6.26 -12.71
C VAL A 54 17.15 6.55 -12.35
N PRO A 55 16.17 6.20 -13.21
CA PRO A 55 14.77 6.55 -12.98
C PRO A 55 14.21 5.86 -11.73
N VAL A 56 13.41 6.58 -10.97
CA VAL A 56 12.59 6.04 -9.89
C VAL A 56 11.26 5.57 -10.47
N ILE A 57 11.02 4.25 -10.41
CA ILE A 57 9.82 3.62 -10.96
C ILE A 57 8.94 3.12 -9.83
N ALA A 58 7.67 3.54 -9.82
CA ALA A 58 6.66 3.08 -8.87
C ALA A 58 5.63 2.16 -9.56
N VAL A 59 5.34 1.01 -8.96
CA VAL A 59 4.21 0.16 -9.32
C VAL A 59 3.08 0.41 -8.32
N LEU A 60 1.87 0.66 -8.84
CA LEU A 60 0.68 0.88 -8.03
C LEU A 60 -0.31 -0.28 -8.23
N GLY A 61 -0.68 -0.94 -7.13
CA GLY A 61 -1.79 -1.88 -7.10
C GLY A 61 -3.05 -1.24 -6.52
N SER A 62 -4.11 -1.16 -7.33
CA SER A 62 -5.41 -0.65 -6.90
C SER A 62 -6.10 -1.59 -5.90
N GLY A 63 -7.21 -1.16 -5.30
CA GLY A 63 -8.03 -2.04 -4.46
C GLY A 63 -9.01 -2.90 -5.26
N GLY A 64 -9.61 -3.88 -4.58
CA GLY A 64 -10.54 -4.83 -5.22
C GLY A 64 -10.65 -6.21 -4.56
N GLY A 65 -10.32 -6.34 -3.28
CA GLY A 65 -10.35 -7.62 -2.57
C GLY A 65 -9.47 -8.70 -3.22
N GLU A 66 -9.95 -9.95 -3.26
CA GLU A 66 -9.22 -11.09 -3.83
C GLU A 66 -8.87 -10.88 -5.31
N ARG A 67 -9.71 -10.16 -6.08
CA ARG A 67 -9.41 -9.80 -7.47
C ARG A 67 -8.11 -8.98 -7.56
N ALA A 68 -7.94 -7.99 -6.71
CA ALA A 68 -6.74 -7.16 -6.68
C ALA A 68 -5.52 -7.95 -6.17
N MET A 69 -5.71 -8.80 -5.16
CA MET A 69 -4.65 -9.67 -4.65
C MET A 69 -4.09 -10.58 -5.74
N VAL A 70 -4.95 -11.35 -6.41
CA VAL A 70 -4.55 -12.30 -7.46
C VAL A 70 -4.07 -11.55 -8.71
N GLY A 71 -4.73 -10.44 -9.07
CA GLY A 71 -4.34 -9.59 -10.19
C GLY A 71 -2.92 -9.02 -10.03
N LEU A 72 -2.61 -8.46 -8.85
CA LEU A 72 -1.27 -7.94 -8.57
C LEU A 72 -0.22 -9.05 -8.56
N LEU A 73 -0.53 -10.21 -7.97
CA LEU A 73 0.38 -11.36 -7.95
C LEU A 73 0.73 -11.83 -9.38
N GLY A 74 -0.26 -11.91 -10.27
CA GLY A 74 -0.04 -12.27 -11.67
C GLY A 74 0.80 -11.24 -12.41
N SER A 75 0.51 -9.95 -12.23
CA SER A 75 1.30 -8.88 -12.85
C SER A 75 2.74 -8.86 -12.37
N LEU A 76 3.01 -8.93 -11.06
CA LEU A 76 4.37 -8.93 -10.50
C LEU A 76 5.16 -10.18 -10.94
N ALA A 77 4.53 -11.36 -10.90
CA ALA A 77 5.19 -12.58 -11.36
C ALA A 77 5.52 -12.53 -12.85
N GLN A 78 4.62 -12.01 -13.69
CA GLN A 78 4.93 -11.85 -15.11
C GLN A 78 6.01 -10.79 -15.35
N MET A 79 6.04 -9.70 -14.56
CA MET A 79 7.15 -8.74 -14.62
C MET A 79 8.49 -9.41 -14.30
N ALA A 80 8.52 -10.37 -13.38
CA ALA A 80 9.75 -11.13 -13.10
C ALA A 80 10.15 -12.03 -14.26
N GLU A 81 9.21 -12.80 -14.82
CA GLU A 81 9.44 -13.64 -16.01
C GLU A 81 9.96 -12.81 -17.20
N GLU A 82 9.48 -11.57 -17.35
CA GLU A 82 9.89 -10.66 -18.42
C GLU A 82 11.13 -9.82 -18.09
N LYS A 83 11.78 -10.04 -16.93
CA LYS A 83 12.96 -9.29 -16.44
C LYS A 83 12.71 -7.79 -16.27
N LEU A 84 11.51 -7.44 -15.83
CA LEU A 84 11.06 -6.09 -15.53
C LEU A 84 10.90 -5.83 -14.03
N LEU A 85 10.75 -6.86 -13.19
CA LEU A 85 10.51 -6.68 -11.75
C LEU A 85 11.62 -5.88 -11.06
N ASP A 86 12.88 -6.11 -11.47
CA ASP A 86 14.04 -5.42 -10.92
C ASP A 86 14.12 -3.93 -11.29
N SER A 87 13.31 -3.46 -12.25
CA SER A 87 13.20 -2.03 -12.56
C SER A 87 12.41 -1.25 -11.50
N ILE A 88 11.61 -1.93 -10.67
CA ILE A 88 10.69 -1.28 -9.73
C ILE A 88 11.46 -0.79 -8.50
N THR A 89 11.35 0.50 -8.19
CA THR A 89 11.86 1.11 -6.96
C THR A 89 10.85 1.00 -5.82
N TYR A 90 9.60 1.40 -6.09
CA TYR A 90 8.51 1.43 -5.11
C TYR A 90 7.37 0.50 -5.52
N LEU A 91 6.84 -0.27 -4.58
CA LEU A 91 5.60 -1.03 -4.76
C LEU A 91 4.57 -0.52 -3.77
N CYS A 92 3.56 0.17 -4.28
CA CYS A 92 2.52 0.78 -3.47
C CYS A 92 1.20 0.01 -3.62
N GLY A 93 0.48 -0.17 -2.52
CA GLY A 93 -0.80 -0.88 -2.53
C GLY A 93 -1.91 -0.20 -1.72
N VAL A 94 -3.15 -0.46 -2.13
CA VAL A 94 -4.36 -0.16 -1.36
C VAL A 94 -5.29 -1.38 -1.34
N SER A 95 -6.03 -1.57 -0.24
CA SER A 95 -7.03 -2.64 -0.09
C SER A 95 -6.48 -4.01 -0.51
N GLY A 96 -7.21 -4.81 -1.29
CA GLY A 96 -6.78 -6.16 -1.71
C GLY A 96 -5.36 -6.31 -2.29
N SER A 97 -4.77 -5.26 -2.88
CA SER A 97 -3.37 -5.29 -3.31
C SER A 97 -2.40 -5.39 -2.13
N THR A 98 -2.75 -4.85 -0.96
CA THR A 98 -1.96 -4.99 0.27
C THR A 98 -1.92 -6.43 0.78
N TRP A 99 -2.93 -7.25 0.49
CA TRP A 99 -2.95 -8.68 0.85
C TRP A 99 -1.90 -9.46 0.06
N CYS A 100 -1.75 -9.13 -1.23
CA CYS A 100 -0.70 -9.69 -2.07
C CYS A 100 0.69 -9.25 -1.57
N MET A 101 0.85 -7.95 -1.29
CA MET A 101 2.11 -7.43 -0.75
C MET A 101 2.45 -8.06 0.61
N ALA A 102 1.52 -8.12 1.55
CA ALA A 102 1.77 -8.77 2.84
C ALA A 102 2.25 -10.21 2.67
N SER A 103 1.56 -10.99 1.81
CA SER A 103 1.91 -12.39 1.53
C SER A 103 3.28 -12.56 0.86
N LEU A 104 3.61 -11.71 -0.11
CA LEU A 104 4.89 -11.79 -0.83
C LEU A 104 6.03 -11.45 0.11
N TYR A 105 5.88 -10.36 0.86
CA TYR A 105 6.99 -9.87 1.64
C TYR A 105 7.20 -10.61 2.98
N GLU A 106 6.43 -11.67 3.28
CA GLU A 106 6.84 -12.69 4.26
C GLU A 106 8.23 -13.26 3.92
N ASP A 107 8.57 -13.39 2.62
CA ASP A 107 9.92 -13.72 2.19
C ASP A 107 10.78 -12.43 2.08
N PRO A 108 11.87 -12.29 2.86
CA PRO A 108 12.79 -11.16 2.77
C PRO A 108 13.45 -10.97 1.40
N LYS A 109 13.37 -11.95 0.48
CA LYS A 109 13.92 -11.93 -0.88
C LYS A 109 12.90 -12.34 -1.95
N TRP A 110 11.61 -12.11 -1.71
CA TRP A 110 10.54 -12.56 -2.60
C TRP A 110 10.71 -12.17 -4.07
N SER A 111 11.34 -11.03 -4.39
CA SER A 111 11.54 -10.62 -5.79
C SER A 111 12.42 -11.59 -6.57
N VAL A 112 13.35 -12.25 -5.88
CA VAL A 112 14.23 -13.31 -6.42
C VAL A 112 13.48 -14.64 -6.44
N ASN A 113 12.64 -14.89 -5.43
CA ASN A 113 11.94 -16.16 -5.22
C ASN A 113 10.49 -16.16 -5.74
N VAL A 114 10.10 -15.14 -6.49
CA VAL A 114 8.70 -14.85 -6.87
C VAL A 114 7.95 -16.01 -7.51
N ALA A 115 8.65 -16.88 -8.25
CA ALA A 115 8.04 -18.09 -8.81
C ALA A 115 7.63 -19.09 -7.72
N ALA A 116 8.49 -19.31 -6.72
CA ALA A 116 8.20 -20.16 -5.57
C ALA A 116 7.14 -19.52 -4.66
N ASP A 117 7.22 -18.22 -4.40
CA ASP A 117 6.25 -17.51 -3.55
C ASP A 117 4.87 -17.45 -4.20
N LYS A 118 4.80 -17.17 -5.51
CA LYS A 118 3.54 -17.28 -6.27
C LYS A 118 2.93 -18.65 -6.11
N LYS A 119 3.72 -19.73 -6.24
CA LYS A 119 3.22 -21.09 -6.07
C LYS A 119 2.70 -21.31 -4.64
N LYS A 120 3.48 -20.94 -3.61
CA LYS A 120 3.09 -21.04 -2.19
C LYS A 120 1.76 -20.31 -1.94
N ILE A 121 1.64 -19.07 -2.42
CA ILE A 121 0.43 -18.24 -2.26
C ILE A 121 -0.77 -18.87 -2.97
N VAL A 122 -0.61 -19.31 -4.22
CA VAL A 122 -1.69 -19.95 -4.99
C VAL A 122 -2.14 -21.26 -4.35
N ASP A 123 -1.20 -22.08 -3.90
CA ASP A 123 -1.49 -23.34 -3.21
C ASP A 123 -2.25 -23.08 -1.90
N ARG A 124 -1.86 -22.03 -1.15
CA ARG A 124 -2.54 -21.58 0.07
C ARG A 124 -3.97 -21.08 -0.21
N LEU A 125 -4.15 -20.21 -1.21
CA LEU A 125 -5.48 -19.70 -1.58
C LEU A 125 -6.41 -20.81 -2.06
N SER A 126 -5.87 -21.77 -2.83
CA SER A 126 -6.67 -22.85 -3.43
C SER A 126 -7.01 -23.97 -2.46
N ASN A 127 -6.06 -24.36 -1.60
CA ASN A 127 -6.17 -25.59 -0.79
C ASN A 127 -6.16 -25.31 0.72
N GLY A 128 -5.90 -24.07 1.14
CA GLY A 128 -5.88 -23.69 2.55
C GLY A 128 -7.25 -23.81 3.20
N SER A 129 -7.26 -24.12 4.49
CA SER A 129 -8.49 -24.30 5.26
C SER A 129 -8.82 -23.04 6.07
N PHE A 130 -10.11 -22.74 6.15
CA PHE A 130 -10.63 -21.75 7.07
C PHE A 130 -11.13 -22.47 8.33
N SER A 131 -10.61 -22.08 9.48
CA SER A 131 -10.95 -22.66 10.77
C SER A 131 -11.81 -21.70 11.58
N LYS A 132 -13.07 -22.09 11.81
CA LYS A 132 -13.98 -21.30 12.66
C LYS A 132 -13.45 -21.14 14.08
N SER A 133 -12.75 -22.16 14.60
CA SER A 133 -12.13 -22.10 15.92
C SER A 133 -10.98 -21.09 15.96
N ASP A 134 -10.14 -21.05 14.92
CA ASP A 134 -9.02 -20.07 14.87
C ASP A 134 -9.54 -18.65 14.67
N MET A 135 -10.57 -18.47 13.84
CA MET A 135 -11.28 -17.20 13.69
C MET A 135 -11.86 -16.71 15.03
N LEU A 136 -12.57 -17.58 15.77
CA LEU A 136 -13.13 -17.23 17.08
C LEU A 136 -12.03 -16.94 18.10
N LYS A 137 -10.93 -17.70 18.07
CA LYS A 137 -9.77 -17.47 18.93
C LYS A 137 -9.14 -16.11 18.65
N TRP A 138 -8.94 -15.76 17.38
CA TRP A 138 -8.46 -14.42 17.00
C TRP A 138 -9.42 -13.34 17.51
N LEU A 139 -10.72 -13.44 17.21
CA LEU A 139 -11.70 -12.46 17.69
C LEU A 139 -11.73 -12.33 19.21
N SER A 140 -11.55 -13.42 19.95
CA SER A 140 -11.53 -13.39 21.42
C SER A 140 -10.33 -12.62 21.97
N VAL A 141 -9.22 -12.54 21.23
CA VAL A 141 -8.06 -11.72 21.59
C VAL A 141 -8.27 -10.28 21.13
N ALA A 142 -8.71 -10.08 19.89
CA ALA A 142 -8.90 -8.75 19.32
C ALA A 142 -9.94 -7.93 20.11
N VAL A 143 -11.00 -8.57 20.62
CA VAL A 143 -12.07 -7.87 21.34
C VAL A 143 -11.65 -7.38 22.72
N GLU A 144 -10.54 -7.85 23.27
CA GLU A 144 -9.97 -7.34 24.51
C GLU A 144 -9.26 -6.00 24.29
N ASP A 145 -8.89 -5.69 23.04
CA ASP A 145 -8.39 -4.37 22.68
C ASP A 145 -9.48 -3.30 22.87
N GLU A 146 -9.08 -2.18 23.45
CA GLU A 146 -9.90 -0.99 23.59
C GLU A 146 -10.12 -0.24 22.26
N ASN A 147 -9.31 -0.55 21.25
CA ASN A 147 -9.38 -0.04 19.89
C ASN A 147 -10.09 -1.01 18.92
N TYR A 148 -10.67 -2.10 19.44
CA TYR A 148 -11.42 -3.05 18.62
C TYR A 148 -12.45 -2.34 17.73
N SER A 149 -12.45 -2.70 16.45
CA SER A 149 -13.26 -2.08 15.40
C SER A 149 -13.83 -3.12 14.43
N LEU A 150 -14.64 -2.67 13.47
CA LEU A 150 -15.12 -3.54 12.38
C LEU A 150 -13.99 -4.07 11.49
N THR A 151 -12.80 -3.45 11.53
CA THR A 151 -11.63 -3.92 10.78
C THR A 151 -11.13 -5.25 11.34
N ASP A 152 -11.09 -5.40 12.66
CA ASP A 152 -10.68 -6.64 13.32
C ASP A 152 -11.64 -7.78 13.01
N PHE A 153 -12.95 -7.49 13.05
CA PHE A 153 -13.98 -8.44 12.63
C PHE A 153 -13.83 -8.85 11.17
N TRP A 154 -13.67 -7.87 10.27
CA TRP A 154 -13.51 -8.10 8.83
C TRP A 154 -12.23 -8.91 8.52
N ALA A 155 -11.12 -8.61 9.19
CA ALA A 155 -9.87 -9.32 9.03
C ALA A 155 -10.01 -10.80 9.43
N ALA A 156 -10.56 -11.08 10.62
CA ALA A 156 -10.71 -12.43 11.13
C ALA A 156 -11.76 -13.26 10.36
N THR A 157 -12.75 -12.62 9.73
CA THR A 157 -13.85 -13.32 9.04
C THR A 157 -13.68 -13.39 7.53
N VAL A 158 -13.46 -12.27 6.86
CA VAL A 158 -13.42 -12.20 5.39
C VAL A 158 -12.00 -12.39 4.88
N VAL A 159 -11.04 -11.61 5.40
CA VAL A 159 -9.65 -11.66 4.92
C VAL A 159 -9.04 -13.01 5.24
N TYR A 160 -9.17 -13.52 6.46
CA TYR A 160 -8.69 -14.86 6.81
C TYR A 160 -9.37 -15.96 5.98
N ASN A 161 -10.68 -15.84 5.71
CA ASN A 161 -11.36 -16.82 4.87
C ASN A 161 -10.90 -16.78 3.41
N ILE A 162 -10.40 -15.65 2.90
CA ILE A 162 -9.83 -15.56 1.55
C ILE A 162 -8.37 -16.02 1.54
N ILE A 163 -7.53 -15.39 2.38
CA ILE A 163 -6.07 -15.61 2.39
C ILE A 163 -5.71 -17.00 2.93
N LYS A 164 -6.59 -17.60 3.75
CA LYS A 164 -6.39 -18.88 4.46
C LYS A 164 -5.22 -18.87 5.44
N GLU A 165 -4.81 -17.68 5.88
CA GLU A 165 -3.73 -17.50 6.84
C GLU A 165 -4.02 -16.32 7.76
N ILE A 166 -3.62 -16.51 9.02
CA ILE A 166 -3.58 -15.46 10.03
C ILE A 166 -2.13 -15.03 10.07
N ASP A 167 -1.79 -13.96 9.36
CA ASP A 167 -0.46 -13.38 9.44
C ASP A 167 -0.24 -12.84 10.86
N ARG A 168 0.87 -13.23 11.48
CA ARG A 168 1.23 -12.85 12.85
C ARG A 168 2.49 -12.00 12.91
N HIS A 169 3.09 -11.69 11.76
CA HIS A 169 4.31 -10.92 11.70
C HIS A 169 4.02 -9.43 11.82
N HIS A 170 4.98 -8.72 12.38
CA HIS A 170 4.91 -7.28 12.53
C HIS A 170 5.38 -6.56 11.27
N LEU A 171 4.81 -5.38 10.99
CA LEU A 171 5.30 -4.59 9.87
C LEU A 171 6.71 -4.02 10.13
N SER A 172 7.17 -3.85 11.37
CA SER A 172 8.56 -3.46 11.62
C SER A 172 9.57 -4.58 11.37
N GLU A 173 9.18 -5.86 11.50
CA GLU A 173 10.07 -7.00 11.19
C GLU A 173 10.50 -6.99 9.72
N GLN A 174 9.72 -6.29 8.89
CA GLN A 174 10.00 -5.99 7.50
C GLN A 174 11.17 -5.03 7.29
N GLU A 175 11.70 -4.39 8.35
CA GLU A 175 12.91 -3.57 8.28
C GLU A 175 14.15 -4.42 7.91
N ALA A 176 14.19 -5.69 8.30
CA ALA A 176 15.32 -6.59 8.04
C ALA A 176 15.38 -7.12 6.58
N ARG A 177 14.58 -6.57 5.67
CA ARG A 177 14.42 -7.05 4.29
C ARG A 177 15.58 -6.67 3.38
N ASP A 178 15.77 -7.49 2.36
CA ASP A 178 16.78 -7.25 1.33
C ASP A 178 16.32 -6.15 0.36
N SER A 179 17.22 -5.24 0.00
CA SER A 179 16.99 -4.20 -1.02
C SER A 179 16.92 -4.76 -2.45
N THR A 180 16.99 -6.09 -2.62
CA THR A 180 16.50 -6.78 -3.82
C THR A 180 14.99 -6.69 -4.02
N ASN A 181 14.20 -6.37 -2.99
CA ASN A 181 12.77 -6.13 -3.14
C ASN A 181 12.48 -4.65 -3.46
N PRO A 182 11.39 -4.32 -4.18
CA PRO A 182 10.89 -2.95 -4.23
C PRO A 182 10.51 -2.46 -2.82
N TYR A 183 10.63 -1.16 -2.54
CA TYR A 183 10.22 -0.59 -1.27
C TYR A 183 8.69 -0.60 -1.12
N PRO A 184 8.12 -1.29 -0.11
CA PRO A 184 6.67 -1.41 0.03
C PRO A 184 6.06 -0.18 0.71
N ILE A 185 4.95 0.32 0.16
CA ILE A 185 4.14 1.38 0.76
C ILE A 185 2.67 0.97 0.77
N TYR A 186 2.08 0.97 1.95
CA TYR A 186 0.67 0.70 2.18
C TYR A 186 -0.07 2.02 2.45
N THR A 187 -1.31 2.13 1.99
CA THR A 187 -2.07 3.39 2.13
C THR A 187 -3.42 3.17 2.82
N ALA A 188 -3.78 4.13 3.67
CA ALA A 188 -5.08 4.26 4.33
C ALA A 188 -5.51 5.73 4.29
N ILE A 189 -6.75 6.00 4.71
CA ILE A 189 -7.22 7.37 4.93
C ILE A 189 -7.76 7.53 6.35
N ASP A 190 -7.53 8.70 6.93
CA ASP A 190 -8.13 9.10 8.20
C ASP A 190 -9.56 9.63 7.96
N LYS A 191 -10.52 8.91 8.54
CA LYS A 191 -11.95 9.21 8.44
C LYS A 191 -12.31 10.59 9.01
N GLY A 192 -11.66 11.01 10.10
CA GLY A 192 -11.95 12.29 10.76
C GLY A 192 -11.62 13.46 9.84
N LEU A 193 -10.44 13.45 9.21
CA LEU A 193 -10.04 14.52 8.28
C LEU A 193 -10.90 14.56 7.02
N LYS A 194 -11.38 13.40 6.55
CA LYS A 194 -12.28 13.33 5.41
C LYS A 194 -13.63 13.99 5.71
N GLN A 195 -14.18 13.81 6.91
CA GLN A 195 -15.45 14.42 7.30
C GLN A 195 -15.38 15.95 7.38
N ASP A 196 -14.20 16.49 7.68
CA ASP A 196 -13.95 17.95 7.71
C ASP A 196 -13.71 18.57 6.32
N ASN A 197 -14.02 17.86 5.22
CA ASN A 197 -13.72 18.24 3.83
C ASN A 197 -12.22 18.49 3.54
N GLN A 198 -11.32 17.94 4.36
CA GLN A 198 -9.88 18.06 4.16
C GLN A 198 -9.34 16.82 3.41
N THR A 199 -9.49 16.81 2.08
CA THR A 199 -9.14 15.66 1.22
C THR A 199 -7.63 15.40 1.09
N ALA A 200 -6.80 16.44 1.16
CA ALA A 200 -5.35 16.30 1.06
C ALA A 200 -4.66 15.75 2.32
N PRO A 201 -4.98 16.22 3.54
CA PRO A 201 -4.31 15.73 4.75
C PRO A 201 -4.84 14.39 5.27
N CYS A 202 -5.95 13.86 4.74
CA CYS A 202 -6.49 12.59 5.20
C CYS A 202 -5.63 11.37 4.82
N TRP A 203 -4.62 11.50 3.96
CA TRP A 203 -3.82 10.37 3.52
C TRP A 203 -2.81 9.92 4.57
N PHE A 204 -2.87 8.63 4.88
CA PHE A 204 -1.98 7.95 5.81
C PHE A 204 -1.17 6.89 5.05
N GLU A 205 0.14 6.93 5.22
CA GLU A 205 1.07 5.96 4.63
C GLU A 205 1.67 5.10 5.72
N ILE A 206 1.88 3.83 5.39
CA ILE A 206 2.58 2.89 6.25
C ILE A 206 3.67 2.23 5.40
N SER A 207 4.89 2.22 5.93
CA SER A 207 6.04 1.52 5.36
C SER A 207 6.71 0.70 6.46
N PRO A 208 7.73 -0.13 6.16
CA PRO A 208 8.50 -0.82 7.19
C PRO A 208 9.14 0.11 8.22
N HIS A 209 9.45 1.36 7.84
CA HIS A 209 10.24 2.27 8.67
C HIS A 209 9.43 3.35 9.39
N GLU A 210 8.34 3.81 8.77
CA GLU A 210 7.48 4.82 9.39
C GLU A 210 6.02 4.71 8.93
N ALA A 211 5.13 5.19 9.79
CA ALA A 211 3.70 5.35 9.56
C ALA A 211 3.30 6.81 9.84
N GLY A 212 2.48 7.43 8.98
CA GLY A 212 2.11 8.83 9.18
C GLY A 212 1.40 9.54 8.04
N TYR A 213 1.22 10.85 8.24
CA TYR A 213 0.48 11.74 7.35
C TYR A 213 1.42 12.48 6.39
N SER A 214 1.41 12.10 5.12
CA SER A 214 2.37 12.63 4.16
C SER A 214 2.19 14.09 3.80
N HIS A 215 0.96 14.58 3.79
CA HIS A 215 0.70 15.98 3.49
C HIS A 215 1.30 16.91 4.57
N VAL A 216 1.18 16.51 5.83
CA VAL A 216 1.63 17.27 7.00
C VAL A 216 3.10 16.99 7.31
N GLY A 217 3.63 15.85 6.86
CA GLY A 217 5.01 15.45 7.13
C GLY A 217 5.19 14.91 8.55
N ALA A 218 4.14 14.37 9.16
CA ALA A 218 4.14 13.91 10.54
C ALA A 218 4.12 12.38 10.58
N TYR A 219 5.13 11.78 11.20
CA TYR A 219 5.36 10.34 11.18
C TYR A 219 5.82 9.81 12.53
N VAL A 220 5.60 8.52 12.73
CA VAL A 220 6.14 7.75 13.85
C VAL A 220 6.86 6.52 13.28
N ASP A 221 7.84 5.99 14.00
CA ASP A 221 8.44 4.68 13.67
C ASP A 221 7.32 3.61 13.64
N THR A 222 7.35 2.73 12.65
CA THR A 222 6.30 1.72 12.45
C THR A 222 6.11 0.83 13.68
N SER A 223 7.18 0.55 14.43
CA SER A 223 7.09 -0.21 15.69
C SER A 223 6.29 0.48 16.80
N LEU A 224 6.08 1.80 16.69
CA LEU A 224 5.31 2.61 17.63
C LEU A 224 3.88 2.90 17.12
N PHE A 225 3.56 2.51 15.89
CA PHE A 225 2.23 2.71 15.33
C PHE A 225 1.18 1.94 16.15
N GLY A 226 0.10 2.62 16.52
CA GLY A 226 -0.93 2.07 17.41
C GLY A 226 -0.65 2.22 18.91
N SER A 227 0.55 2.63 19.32
CA SER A 227 0.85 2.91 20.74
C SER A 227 0.12 4.17 21.24
N GLN A 228 -0.17 4.23 22.55
CA GLN A 228 -0.70 5.43 23.19
C GLN A 228 0.36 6.53 23.24
N PHE A 229 0.03 7.74 22.78
CA PHE A 229 0.90 8.91 22.85
C PHE A 229 0.25 10.06 23.63
N GLU A 230 1.09 10.90 24.21
CA GLU A 230 0.72 12.25 24.64
C GLU A 230 1.95 13.15 24.58
N ASN A 231 1.77 14.37 24.06
CA ASN A 231 2.83 15.37 23.94
C ASN A 231 4.09 14.81 23.23
N GLY A 232 3.89 13.95 22.22
CA GLY A 232 4.96 13.35 21.40
C GLY A 232 5.75 12.23 22.06
N LYS A 233 5.26 11.68 23.17
CA LYS A 233 5.91 10.57 23.88
C LYS A 233 4.92 9.41 24.07
N PRO A 234 5.37 8.15 23.92
CA PRO A 234 4.53 7.01 24.24
C PRO A 234 4.24 6.95 25.75
N LYS A 235 2.98 6.70 26.14
CA LYS A 235 2.55 6.62 27.56
C LYS A 235 2.96 5.30 28.22
N THR A 236 3.01 4.21 27.45
CA THR A 236 3.38 2.86 27.88
C THR A 236 4.60 2.38 27.07
N PRO A 237 5.33 1.33 27.50
CA PRO A 237 6.35 0.72 26.67
C PRO A 237 5.74 0.41 25.30
N PRO A 238 6.44 0.71 24.19
CA PRO A 238 5.93 0.42 22.86
C PRO A 238 5.51 -1.03 22.79
N LYS A 239 4.22 -1.25 22.57
CA LYS A 239 3.72 -2.54 22.17
C LYS A 239 3.44 -2.34 20.70
N GLU A 240 4.45 -2.65 19.88
CA GLU A 240 4.13 -2.93 18.49
C GLU A 240 3.05 -4.01 18.53
N GLU A 241 1.97 -3.80 17.78
CA GLU A 241 0.84 -4.71 17.84
C GLU A 241 1.26 -6.07 17.31
N ASP A 242 1.55 -6.99 18.22
CA ASP A 242 1.71 -8.41 17.91
C ASP A 242 0.31 -8.93 17.74
N MET A 243 0.03 -9.53 16.58
CA MET A 243 -1.26 -10.14 16.33
C MET A 243 -1.57 -11.27 17.31
N LEU A 244 -0.62 -11.72 18.18
CA LEU A 244 -0.97 -12.36 19.44
C LEU A 244 0.00 -12.09 20.61
N TYR A 245 -0.54 -11.45 21.64
CA TYR A 245 -0.13 -11.68 23.03
C TYR A 245 -0.52 -13.12 23.45
N LEU A 246 0.29 -14.13 23.09
CA LEU A 246 0.12 -15.51 23.54
C LEU A 246 1.17 -15.86 24.59
N GLN A 247 0.86 -15.54 25.84
CA GLN A 247 1.19 -16.36 27.02
C GLN A 247 0.48 -15.77 28.24
N GLY A 248 -0.70 -16.31 28.54
CA GLY A 248 -1.55 -15.92 29.67
C GLY A 248 -3.01 -15.77 29.23
N ALA A 249 -3.91 -16.52 29.86
CA ALA A 249 -5.35 -16.63 29.57
C ALA A 249 -6.08 -15.37 29.06
N LEU A 250 -6.96 -15.52 28.07
CA LEU A 250 -8.03 -14.57 27.68
C LEU A 250 -9.29 -15.40 27.38
N CYS A 251 -10.44 -15.40 28.06
CA CYS A 251 -11.18 -14.48 28.96
C CYS A 251 -12.15 -13.47 28.32
N ALA A 252 -12.31 -13.44 26.99
CA ALA A 252 -13.45 -12.78 26.35
C ALA A 252 -14.61 -13.77 26.12
N SER A 253 -15.83 -13.44 26.54
CA SER A 253 -17.01 -14.27 26.23
C SER A 253 -17.48 -14.04 24.79
N PHE A 254 -18.12 -15.04 24.16
CA PHE A 254 -18.79 -14.87 22.85
C PHE A 254 -19.77 -13.67 22.85
N LEU A 255 -20.41 -13.41 23.98
CA LEU A 255 -21.31 -12.27 24.16
C LEU A 255 -20.57 -10.93 24.04
N GLU A 256 -19.32 -10.84 24.52
CA GLU A 256 -18.52 -9.62 24.42
C GLU A 256 -18.11 -9.34 22.97
N ILE A 257 -17.74 -10.38 22.21
CA ILE A 257 -17.49 -10.27 20.76
C ILE A 257 -18.72 -9.69 20.07
N VAL A 258 -19.90 -10.30 20.29
CA VAL A 258 -21.16 -9.82 19.70
C VAL A 258 -21.46 -8.39 20.11
N ARG A 259 -21.35 -8.06 21.40
CA ARG A 259 -21.66 -6.74 21.95
C ARG A 259 -20.77 -5.66 21.34
N LYS A 260 -19.43 -5.81 21.38
CA LYS A 260 -18.49 -4.84 20.81
C LYS A 260 -18.63 -4.75 19.28
N THR A 261 -18.92 -5.86 18.59
CA THR A 261 -19.19 -5.84 17.13
C THR A 261 -20.46 -5.07 16.80
N ILE A 262 -21.56 -5.26 17.55
CA ILE A 262 -22.81 -4.51 17.35
C ILE A 262 -22.60 -3.02 17.61
N ILE A 263 -21.85 -2.66 18.66
CA ILE A 263 -21.51 -1.27 18.95
C ILE A 263 -20.67 -0.68 17.80
N ALA A 264 -19.66 -1.40 17.33
CA ALA A 264 -18.83 -0.96 16.21
C ALA A 264 -19.62 -0.83 14.91
N LEU A 265 -20.60 -1.72 14.69
CA LEU A 265 -21.54 -1.65 13.57
C LEU A 265 -22.46 -0.42 13.65
N TYR A 266 -23.03 -0.17 14.83
CA TYR A 266 -23.90 0.98 15.07
C TYR A 266 -23.17 2.32 14.90
N ASN A 267 -21.93 2.40 15.40
CA ASN A 267 -21.10 3.61 15.35
C ASN A 267 -20.28 3.73 14.05
N TRP A 268 -20.28 2.70 13.20
CA TRP A 268 -19.45 2.63 12.00
C TRP A 268 -17.95 2.90 12.28
N THR A 269 -17.39 2.25 13.30
CA THR A 269 -15.97 2.40 13.70
C THR A 269 -15.09 1.38 12.98
N TRP A 270 -14.05 1.88 12.30
CA TRP A 270 -13.14 1.11 11.46
C TRP A 270 -11.70 1.58 11.73
N GLY A 271 -10.80 0.62 11.95
CA GLY A 271 -9.36 0.83 12.06
C GLY A 271 -8.98 1.88 13.11
N THR A 272 -9.70 1.87 14.24
CA THR A 272 -9.42 2.77 15.35
C THR A 272 -8.02 2.48 15.88
N LYS A 273 -7.20 3.52 16.00
CA LYS A 273 -5.84 3.46 16.53
C LYS A 273 -5.56 4.66 17.41
N PHE A 274 -4.62 4.52 18.34
CA PHE A 274 -4.12 5.65 19.09
C PHE A 274 -3.42 6.68 18.19
N ASN A 275 -3.69 7.95 18.47
CA ASN A 275 -3.14 9.06 17.72
C ASN A 275 -1.75 9.44 18.24
N PHE A 276 -0.71 9.17 17.45
CA PHE A 276 0.66 9.57 17.83
C PHE A 276 0.86 11.10 17.92
N LEU A 277 -0.07 11.88 17.37
CA LEU A 277 -0.08 13.35 17.41
C LEU A 277 -0.92 13.93 18.55
N TYR A 278 -1.50 13.10 19.42
CA TYR A 278 -2.34 13.57 20.52
C TYR A 278 -1.59 14.58 21.41
N LYS A 279 -2.11 15.81 21.47
CA LYS A 279 -1.51 16.97 22.17
C LYS A 279 -0.07 17.28 21.77
N TYR A 280 0.35 16.91 20.55
CA TYR A 280 1.71 17.20 20.09
C TYR A 280 1.92 18.72 19.97
N PRO A 281 2.98 19.30 20.59
CA PRO A 281 3.12 20.75 20.73
C PRO A 281 3.70 21.39 19.45
N VAL A 282 2.90 21.51 18.40
CA VAL A 282 3.33 22.11 17.13
C VAL A 282 2.23 22.94 16.46
N GLU A 283 2.60 24.10 15.94
CA GLU A 283 1.62 25.08 15.41
C GLU A 283 1.19 24.82 13.96
N HIS A 284 1.98 24.10 13.16
CA HIS A 284 1.71 23.91 11.73
C HIS A 284 0.97 22.60 11.39
N ILE A 285 0.68 21.76 12.38
CA ILE A 285 -0.16 20.57 12.21
C ILE A 285 -1.63 20.98 12.41
N PRO A 286 -2.57 20.56 11.54
CA PRO A 286 -3.99 20.83 11.71
C PRO A 286 -4.50 20.45 13.10
N ALA A 287 -5.26 21.34 13.75
CA ALA A 287 -5.78 21.11 15.10
C ALA A 287 -6.58 19.81 15.25
N ALA A 288 -7.28 19.40 14.18
CA ALA A 288 -8.02 18.13 14.13
C ALA A 288 -7.13 16.88 14.29
N LEU A 289 -5.83 16.96 13.97
CA LEU A 289 -4.86 15.89 14.20
C LEU A 289 -4.28 15.91 15.62
N LEU A 290 -4.47 16.99 16.38
CA LEU A 290 -3.88 17.16 17.72
C LEU A 290 -4.91 16.90 18.84
N SER A 291 -6.20 17.02 18.56
CA SER A 291 -7.27 17.03 19.56
C SER A 291 -7.68 15.65 20.06
N ASP A 292 -7.75 14.66 19.18
CA ASP A 292 -8.37 13.37 19.50
C ASP A 292 -7.32 12.35 19.90
N GLU A 293 -7.58 11.60 20.98
CA GLU A 293 -6.65 10.55 21.46
C GLU A 293 -6.64 9.32 20.53
N LYS A 294 -7.72 9.08 19.79
CA LYS A 294 -7.88 7.97 18.83
C LYS A 294 -8.29 8.51 17.47
N ARG A 295 -7.90 7.81 16.40
CA ARG A 295 -8.25 8.10 15.01
C ARG A 295 -8.71 6.83 14.30
N ASP A 296 -9.60 7.00 13.34
CA ASP A 296 -10.14 5.91 12.53
C ASP A 296 -9.45 5.89 11.17
N LEU A 297 -8.59 4.89 10.94
CA LEU A 297 -7.93 4.67 9.65
C LEU A 297 -8.73 3.66 8.83
N ILE A 298 -9.24 4.08 7.68
CA ILE A 298 -10.11 3.26 6.83
C ILE A 298 -9.46 3.01 5.46
N ASP A 299 -10.03 2.08 4.72
CA ASP A 299 -9.57 1.72 3.38
C ASP A 299 -9.53 2.96 2.46
N ALA A 300 -8.34 3.28 1.94
CA ALA A 300 -8.16 4.40 1.02
C ALA A 300 -8.93 4.24 -0.30
N GLY A 301 -9.34 3.01 -0.63
CA GLY A 301 -10.24 2.67 -1.72
C GLY A 301 -11.56 3.43 -1.72
N ILE A 302 -12.01 3.88 -0.55
CA ILE A 302 -13.23 4.68 -0.38
C ILE A 302 -13.08 6.10 -0.97
N LEU A 303 -11.86 6.66 -0.97
CA LEU A 303 -11.59 7.99 -1.53
C LEU A 303 -11.05 7.87 -2.96
N LEU A 304 -9.91 7.21 -3.11
CA LEU A 304 -9.20 7.02 -4.37
C LEU A 304 -8.59 5.61 -4.38
N ASN A 305 -9.14 4.74 -5.22
CA ASN A 305 -8.84 3.31 -5.25
C ASN A 305 -7.47 2.94 -5.83
N SER A 306 -6.45 3.78 -5.66
CA SER A 306 -5.08 3.51 -6.08
C SER A 306 -4.10 4.38 -5.27
N PRO A 307 -2.90 3.90 -4.93
CA PRO A 307 -1.98 4.62 -4.04
C PRO A 307 -1.19 5.75 -4.75
N TYR A 308 -1.85 6.53 -5.61
CA TYR A 308 -1.22 7.66 -6.33
C TYR A 308 -0.67 8.72 -5.38
N VAL A 309 -1.39 9.06 -4.31
CA VAL A 309 -0.96 10.12 -3.39
C VAL A 309 0.37 9.78 -2.72
N ALA A 310 0.56 8.51 -2.37
CA ALA A 310 1.84 8.05 -1.84
C ALA A 310 2.94 8.10 -2.90
N ALA A 311 2.70 7.56 -4.10
CA ALA A 311 3.70 7.59 -5.16
C ALA A 311 4.08 9.01 -5.61
N LEU A 312 3.15 9.96 -5.56
CA LEU A 312 3.33 11.35 -5.99
C LEU A 312 3.86 12.28 -4.88
N ARG A 313 4.28 11.71 -3.74
CA ARG A 313 5.04 12.44 -2.73
C ARG A 313 6.33 12.98 -3.38
N SER A 314 6.50 14.30 -3.36
CA SER A 314 7.55 15.00 -4.13
C SER A 314 8.96 14.55 -3.78
N GLU A 315 9.17 14.14 -2.53
CA GLU A 315 10.47 13.71 -2.03
C GLU A 315 10.91 12.36 -2.60
N ARG A 316 9.98 11.54 -3.13
CA ARG A 316 10.29 10.27 -3.80
C ARG A 316 10.78 10.44 -5.23
N LYS A 317 10.51 11.59 -5.86
CA LYS A 317 10.95 11.93 -7.23
C LYS A 317 10.67 10.83 -8.26
N VAL A 318 9.45 10.27 -8.22
CA VAL A 318 9.04 9.21 -9.17
C VAL A 318 9.02 9.76 -10.59
N ASP A 319 9.69 9.06 -11.51
CA ASP A 319 9.79 9.42 -12.93
C ASP A 319 8.76 8.66 -13.79
N LEU A 320 8.43 7.44 -13.38
CA LEU A 320 7.48 6.56 -14.07
C LEU A 320 6.60 5.81 -13.07
N ILE A 321 5.30 5.82 -13.35
CA ILE A 321 4.27 5.07 -12.63
C ILE A 321 3.73 3.98 -13.54
N LEU A 322 3.76 2.73 -13.08
CA LEU A 322 3.04 1.60 -13.66
C LEU A 322 1.81 1.31 -12.80
N SER A 323 0.66 1.83 -13.21
CA SER A 323 -0.61 1.74 -12.49
C SER A 323 -1.43 0.53 -12.94
N PHE A 324 -1.45 -0.54 -12.15
CA PHE A 324 -2.35 -1.68 -12.36
C PHE A 324 -3.70 -1.44 -11.68
N ASP A 325 -4.74 -1.33 -12.51
CA ASP A 325 -6.10 -1.05 -12.05
C ASP A 325 -6.97 -2.30 -12.05
N PHE A 326 -7.34 -2.72 -10.85
CA PHE A 326 -8.19 -3.85 -10.51
C PHE A 326 -9.59 -3.40 -10.05
N SER A 327 -10.03 -2.18 -10.36
CA SER A 327 -11.35 -1.67 -10.00
C SER A 327 -12.47 -2.48 -10.68
N SER A 328 -13.63 -2.54 -10.05
CA SER A 328 -14.80 -3.27 -10.58
C SER A 328 -15.53 -2.53 -11.70
N ASP A 329 -15.41 -1.20 -11.72
CA ASP A 329 -16.26 -0.30 -12.51
C ASP A 329 -15.45 0.44 -13.59
N ASP A 330 -15.57 1.78 -13.68
CA ASP A 330 -14.81 2.59 -14.65
C ASP A 330 -13.30 2.35 -14.45
N PRO A 331 -12.61 1.76 -15.45
CA PRO A 331 -11.20 1.40 -15.35
C PRO A 331 -10.30 2.63 -15.22
N PHE A 332 -10.77 3.82 -15.60
CA PHE A 332 -10.00 5.06 -15.54
C PHE A 332 -10.35 5.93 -14.33
N LEU A 333 -11.31 5.52 -13.48
CA LEU A 333 -11.75 6.35 -12.36
C LEU A 333 -10.62 6.69 -11.40
N THR A 334 -9.69 5.75 -11.17
CA THR A 334 -8.55 5.98 -10.26
C THR A 334 -7.59 7.03 -10.80
N VAL A 335 -7.23 6.96 -12.09
CA VAL A 335 -6.32 7.91 -12.73
C VAL A 335 -7.00 9.28 -12.92
N LYS A 336 -8.30 9.32 -13.23
CA LYS A 336 -9.10 10.56 -13.28
C LYS A 336 -9.11 11.26 -11.91
N LYS A 337 -9.43 10.53 -10.83
CA LYS A 337 -9.39 11.07 -9.47
C LYS A 337 -7.98 11.49 -9.04
N ALA A 338 -6.94 10.80 -9.49
CA ALA A 338 -5.56 11.21 -9.22
C ALA A 338 -5.22 12.53 -9.89
N ALA A 339 -5.68 12.75 -11.13
CA ALA A 339 -5.53 14.03 -11.82
C ALA A 339 -6.28 15.16 -11.08
N ASP A 340 -7.52 14.92 -10.65
CA ASP A 340 -8.29 15.89 -9.86
C ASP A 340 -7.59 16.25 -8.55
N TYR A 341 -7.14 15.24 -7.79
CA TYR A 341 -6.37 15.44 -6.57
C TYR A 341 -5.10 16.27 -6.82
N CYS A 342 -4.33 15.95 -7.86
CA CYS A 342 -3.11 16.68 -8.18
C CYS A 342 -3.40 18.13 -8.56
N LYS A 343 -4.47 18.36 -9.32
CA LYS A 343 -4.93 19.71 -9.68
C LYS A 343 -5.29 20.52 -8.42
N GLU A 344 -6.06 19.95 -7.50
CA GLU A 344 -6.41 20.57 -6.21
C GLU A 344 -5.17 20.84 -5.35
N ALA A 345 -4.22 19.91 -5.31
CA ALA A 345 -3.00 20.01 -4.52
C ALA A 345 -1.89 20.86 -5.18
N GLY A 346 -2.11 21.41 -6.38
CA GLY A 346 -1.10 22.17 -7.13
C GLY A 346 0.11 21.32 -7.55
N ARG A 347 -0.07 20.01 -7.72
CA ARG A 347 0.98 19.04 -8.09
C ARG A 347 0.94 18.75 -9.60
N PRO A 348 2.11 18.63 -10.27
CA PRO A 348 2.16 18.20 -11.66
C PRO A 348 1.58 16.79 -11.84
N PHE A 349 0.71 16.63 -12.83
CA PHE A 349 0.21 15.35 -13.32
C PHE A 349 0.04 15.46 -14.85
N PRO A 350 0.19 14.37 -15.62
CA PRO A 350 -0.06 14.42 -17.06
C PRO A 350 -1.55 14.59 -17.36
N SER A 351 -1.87 15.18 -18.51
CA SER A 351 -3.24 15.24 -19.01
C SER A 351 -3.72 13.85 -19.43
N LEU A 352 -5.01 13.60 -19.20
CA LEU A 352 -5.64 12.33 -19.52
C LEU A 352 -6.39 12.45 -20.83
N VAL A 353 -5.89 11.77 -21.86
CA VAL A 353 -6.58 11.61 -23.15
C VAL A 353 -7.11 10.18 -23.21
N ILE A 354 -8.42 10.05 -23.07
CA ILE A 354 -9.16 8.77 -23.13
C ILE A 354 -10.19 8.93 -24.22
N GLU A 355 -10.17 8.04 -25.22
CA GLU A 355 -11.07 8.14 -26.36
C GLU A 355 -12.50 7.72 -25.95
N PRO A 356 -13.54 8.35 -26.50
CA PRO A 356 -14.92 7.99 -26.19
C PRO A 356 -15.20 6.50 -26.42
N GLY A 357 -15.69 5.82 -25.38
CA GLY A 357 -16.05 4.40 -25.44
C GLY A 357 -14.98 3.46 -24.90
N GLU A 358 -13.76 3.95 -24.62
CA GLU A 358 -12.72 3.16 -23.97
C GLU A 358 -13.08 2.81 -22.52
N GLU A 359 -13.99 3.52 -21.85
CA GLU A 359 -14.48 3.14 -20.53
C GLU A 359 -15.21 1.78 -20.53
N LYS A 360 -15.85 1.44 -21.66
CA LYS A 360 -16.52 0.15 -21.86
C LYS A 360 -15.58 -0.89 -22.45
N ASN A 361 -14.73 -0.47 -23.38
CA ASN A 361 -13.83 -1.34 -24.13
C ASN A 361 -12.38 -0.87 -24.00
N PRO A 362 -11.79 -0.91 -22.80
CA PRO A 362 -10.43 -0.45 -22.60
C PRO A 362 -9.43 -1.32 -23.37
N LYS A 363 -8.32 -0.73 -23.75
CA LYS A 363 -7.09 -1.38 -24.22
C LYS A 363 -6.30 -1.88 -23.00
N ASP A 364 -5.27 -2.65 -23.27
CA ASP A 364 -4.38 -3.21 -22.25
C ASP A 364 -3.27 -2.26 -21.79
N PHE A 365 -3.11 -1.11 -22.45
CA PHE A 365 -1.99 -0.20 -22.23
C PHE A 365 -2.31 1.24 -22.59
N TYR A 366 -2.18 2.14 -21.62
CA TYR A 366 -2.36 3.57 -21.76
C TYR A 366 -1.13 4.33 -21.26
N VAL A 367 -0.76 5.43 -21.91
CA VAL A 367 0.39 6.26 -21.51
C VAL A 367 -0.03 7.72 -21.46
N PHE A 368 0.21 8.37 -20.31
CA PHE A 368 -0.01 9.80 -20.09
C PHE A 368 1.33 10.45 -19.74
N LYS A 369 1.81 11.39 -20.58
CA LYS A 369 3.20 11.89 -20.48
C LYS A 369 3.48 13.29 -21.05
N ASP A 370 2.46 14.09 -21.28
CA ASP A 370 2.57 15.43 -21.88
C ASP A 370 3.20 16.49 -20.96
N ASN A 371 3.28 16.24 -19.65
CA ASN A 371 3.88 17.14 -18.68
C ASN A 371 5.28 16.66 -18.26
N THR A 372 6.33 17.42 -18.56
CA THR A 372 7.73 17.08 -18.24
C THR A 372 8.07 17.24 -16.75
N LYS A 373 7.25 17.96 -15.98
CA LYS A 373 7.41 18.11 -14.52
C LYS A 373 6.65 17.03 -13.73
N ALA A 374 5.91 16.16 -14.41
CA ALA A 374 5.14 15.07 -13.82
C ALA A 374 5.77 13.71 -14.20
N PRO A 375 5.54 12.64 -13.44
CA PRO A 375 5.89 11.29 -13.89
C PRO A 375 5.16 10.92 -15.17
N ILE A 376 5.77 10.04 -15.96
CA ILE A 376 5.04 9.26 -16.97
C ILE A 376 4.08 8.34 -16.22
N VAL A 377 2.81 8.30 -16.62
CA VAL A 377 1.84 7.34 -16.06
C VAL A 377 1.47 6.33 -17.14
N VAL A 378 1.86 5.08 -16.91
CA VAL A 378 1.40 3.93 -17.70
C VAL A 378 0.29 3.26 -16.92
N HIS A 379 -0.87 3.09 -17.53
CA HIS A 379 -2.07 2.58 -16.87
C HIS A 379 -2.56 1.29 -17.54
N PHE A 380 -2.85 0.28 -16.70
CA PHE A 380 -3.24 -1.08 -17.10
C PHE A 380 -4.60 -1.45 -16.51
N PRO A 381 -5.68 -1.32 -17.28
CA PRO A 381 -6.97 -1.90 -16.91
C PRO A 381 -6.87 -3.43 -16.82
N LEU A 382 -7.28 -4.02 -15.69
CA LEU A 382 -7.21 -5.47 -15.47
C LEU A 382 -7.92 -6.25 -16.57
N PHE A 383 -9.20 -5.93 -16.82
CA PHE A 383 -10.00 -6.52 -17.87
C PHE A 383 -10.06 -5.56 -19.05
N ASN A 384 -9.62 -6.03 -20.21
CA ASN A 384 -9.53 -5.23 -21.42
C ASN A 384 -9.79 -6.06 -22.67
N THR A 385 -9.93 -5.38 -23.80
CA THR A 385 -10.27 -5.99 -25.09
C THR A 385 -9.23 -6.99 -25.57
N VAL A 386 -7.97 -6.87 -25.14
CA VAL A 386 -6.87 -7.75 -25.58
C VAL A 386 -6.85 -9.06 -24.80
N ASN A 387 -7.08 -9.03 -23.48
CA ASN A 387 -7.02 -10.22 -22.65
C ASN A 387 -8.38 -10.89 -22.40
N CYS A 388 -9.49 -10.14 -22.55
CA CYS A 388 -10.87 -10.62 -22.32
C CYS A 388 -11.72 -10.67 -23.60
N GLY A 389 -11.27 -10.10 -24.72
CA GLY A 389 -12.10 -9.96 -25.92
C GLY A 389 -13.35 -9.11 -25.67
N GLU A 390 -14.48 -9.47 -26.27
CA GLU A 390 -15.78 -8.78 -26.10
C GLU A 390 -16.48 -9.09 -24.76
N LYS A 391 -15.89 -9.95 -23.92
CA LYS A 391 -16.53 -10.50 -22.71
C LYS A 391 -16.17 -9.76 -21.42
N ILE A 392 -15.72 -8.50 -21.49
CA ILE A 392 -15.23 -7.73 -20.32
C ILE A 392 -16.26 -7.71 -19.18
N GLU A 393 -17.54 -7.52 -19.49
CA GLU A 393 -18.61 -7.50 -18.49
C GLU A 393 -18.85 -8.87 -17.83
N GLU A 394 -18.61 -9.98 -18.54
CA GLU A 394 -18.67 -11.32 -17.93
C GLU A 394 -17.52 -11.51 -16.94
N TRP A 395 -16.31 -11.05 -17.29
CA TRP A 395 -15.16 -11.05 -16.39
C TRP A 395 -15.42 -10.20 -15.14
N ARG A 396 -15.93 -8.98 -15.29
CA ARG A 396 -16.32 -8.12 -14.16
C ARG A 396 -17.36 -8.77 -13.25
N LYS A 397 -18.35 -9.45 -13.83
CA LYS A 397 -19.38 -10.19 -13.07
C LYS A 397 -18.84 -11.43 -12.36
N ARG A 398 -17.85 -12.12 -12.94
CA ARG A 398 -17.21 -13.31 -12.35
C ARG A 398 -16.27 -12.94 -11.21
N TYR A 399 -15.59 -11.81 -11.31
CA TYR A 399 -14.60 -11.35 -10.33
C TYR A 399 -15.10 -10.12 -9.57
N LYS A 400 -16.19 -10.25 -8.81
CA LYS A 400 -16.71 -9.16 -7.97
C LYS A 400 -15.82 -8.91 -6.75
N THR A 401 -15.86 -7.67 -6.24
CA THR A 401 -15.10 -7.29 -5.03
C THR A 401 -15.61 -8.01 -3.78
N PHE A 402 -16.95 -8.14 -3.66
CA PHE A 402 -17.59 -8.82 -2.54
C PHE A 402 -18.18 -10.15 -3.01
N GLN A 403 -17.46 -11.23 -2.76
CA GLN A 403 -17.90 -12.61 -2.98
C GLN A 403 -17.12 -13.58 -2.10
N GLY A 404 -17.49 -14.86 -2.12
CA GLY A 404 -16.72 -15.90 -1.43
C GLY A 404 -15.35 -16.15 -2.09
N PRO A 405 -14.47 -16.90 -1.40
CA PRO A 405 -13.14 -17.22 -1.92
C PRO A 405 -13.19 -17.86 -3.30
N TYR A 406 -12.20 -17.57 -4.14
CA TYR A 406 -12.15 -18.10 -5.50
C TYR A 406 -11.84 -19.60 -5.51
N SER A 407 -12.39 -20.30 -6.51
CA SER A 407 -11.91 -21.65 -6.81
C SER A 407 -10.50 -21.58 -7.39
N LYS A 408 -9.79 -22.71 -7.37
CA LYS A 408 -8.47 -22.82 -8.00
C LYS A 408 -8.48 -22.37 -9.46
N GLU A 409 -9.50 -22.76 -10.22
CA GLU A 409 -9.65 -22.40 -11.63
C GLU A 409 -9.86 -20.88 -11.80
N MET A 410 -10.61 -20.25 -10.90
CA MET A 410 -10.77 -18.79 -10.91
C MET A 410 -9.46 -18.05 -10.60
N ILE A 411 -8.65 -18.57 -9.67
CA ILE A 411 -7.34 -18.02 -9.36
C ILE A 411 -6.42 -18.15 -10.58
N GLU A 412 -6.34 -19.33 -11.19
CA GLU A 412 -5.52 -19.61 -12.37
C GLU A 412 -5.93 -18.74 -13.58
N ASP A 413 -7.22 -18.63 -13.86
CA ASP A 413 -7.77 -17.79 -14.93
C ASP A 413 -7.39 -16.31 -14.73
N LEU A 414 -7.55 -15.79 -13.52
CA LEU A 414 -7.26 -14.37 -13.23
C LEU A 414 -5.75 -14.07 -13.23
N LEU A 415 -4.91 -15.01 -12.78
CA LEU A 415 -3.46 -14.93 -12.91
C LEU A 415 -3.07 -14.83 -14.39
N LEU A 416 -3.68 -15.63 -15.27
CA LEU A 416 -3.39 -15.60 -16.70
C LEU A 416 -3.78 -14.26 -17.33
N VAL A 417 -4.96 -13.73 -17.01
CA VAL A 417 -5.46 -12.44 -17.49
C VAL A 417 -4.55 -11.28 -17.08
N SER A 418 -4.20 -11.21 -15.80
CA SER A 418 -3.32 -10.16 -15.26
C SER A 418 -1.87 -10.28 -15.77
N SER A 419 -1.38 -11.51 -15.96
CA SER A 419 -0.06 -11.76 -16.55
C SER A 419 -0.01 -11.25 -18.00
N ARG A 420 -1.05 -11.49 -18.80
CA ARG A 420 -1.11 -11.01 -20.20
C ARG A 420 -0.96 -9.49 -20.33
N ASN A 421 -1.44 -8.70 -19.38
CA ASN A 421 -1.29 -7.24 -19.40
C ASN A 421 0.17 -6.80 -19.40
N VAL A 422 1.04 -7.55 -18.73
CA VAL A 422 2.48 -7.32 -18.72
C VAL A 422 3.13 -7.95 -19.94
N LYS A 423 2.87 -9.23 -20.19
CA LYS A 423 3.51 -10.02 -21.26
C LYS A 423 3.31 -9.38 -22.64
N ASN A 424 2.08 -8.98 -22.96
CA ASN A 424 1.75 -8.38 -24.25
C ASN A 424 2.37 -7.00 -24.43
N ASN A 425 2.68 -6.30 -23.33
CA ASN A 425 3.13 -4.92 -23.35
C ASN A 425 4.59 -4.75 -22.93
N LYS A 426 5.37 -5.83 -22.77
CA LYS A 426 6.78 -5.78 -22.37
C LYS A 426 7.57 -4.71 -23.12
N GLN A 427 7.53 -4.72 -24.45
CA GLN A 427 8.30 -3.77 -25.25
C GLN A 427 7.81 -2.33 -25.05
N LYS A 428 6.50 -2.13 -24.90
CA LYS A 428 5.94 -0.79 -24.61
C LYS A 428 6.37 -0.30 -23.23
N ILE A 429 6.41 -1.18 -22.22
CA ILE A 429 6.93 -0.87 -20.88
C ILE A 429 8.40 -0.45 -20.98
N LEU A 430 9.25 -1.22 -21.66
CA LEU A 430 10.67 -0.87 -21.87
C LEU A 430 10.83 0.48 -22.56
N ASN A 431 9.99 0.79 -23.54
CA ASN A 431 10.01 2.09 -24.22
C ASN A 431 9.67 3.25 -23.27
N GLU A 432 8.71 3.08 -22.37
CA GLU A 432 8.37 4.12 -21.38
C GLU A 432 9.39 4.22 -20.25
N ILE A 433 10.07 3.13 -19.88
CA ILE A 433 11.26 3.19 -18.99
C ILE A 433 12.37 3.98 -19.68
N GLN A 434 12.66 3.70 -20.95
CA GLN A 434 13.63 4.46 -21.74
C GLN A 434 13.27 5.95 -21.85
N ALA A 435 11.97 6.28 -21.95
CA ALA A 435 11.50 7.65 -21.95
C ALA A 435 11.67 8.33 -20.59
N ALA A 436 11.46 7.62 -19.48
CA ALA A 436 11.70 8.14 -18.13
C ALA A 436 13.19 8.46 -17.90
N CYS A 437 14.10 7.59 -18.35
CA CYS A 437 15.55 7.85 -18.30
C CYS A 437 16.00 9.10 -19.08
N ALA A 438 15.20 9.55 -20.04
CA ALA A 438 15.54 10.66 -20.93
C ALA A 438 15.07 12.04 -20.42
N ARG A 439 14.30 12.07 -19.32
CA ARG A 439 13.71 13.29 -18.77
C ARG A 439 14.69 14.16 -17.99
#